data_AF-A0A368GGS8-F1
#
_entry.id   AF-A0A368GGS8-F1
#
_cell.length_a   1.000
_cell.length_b   1.000
_cell.length_c   1.000
_cell.angle_alpha   90.00
_cell.angle_beta   90.00
_cell.angle_gamma   90.00
#
_symmetry.space_group_name_H-M   'P 1'
#
loop_
_entity.id
_entity.type
_entity.pdbx_description
1 polymer ?
#
loop_
_entity_poly.entity_id
_entity_poly.type
_entity_poly.pdbx_seq_one_letter_code
_entity_poly.pdbx_strand_id
1 'polypeptide(L)'
;MEDEQKENVRQEKKRSADERVKFVISQSNLIVDYKFDVTSERWCEVVFQLPLGNKSKLDLATIVEKEVEKFIVHQTPGIERCIESEEVVNDVPTKHLQTQGINLEAFFRHADVLDVNAIYSNDLNLILHQYGVEACSRAIVQVCSLFYFL
;
A
#
# COMPACT_ATOMS: atom_id res chain seq x y z
N MET A 1 -6.98 31.12 26.14
CA MET A 1 -7.55 30.59 24.89
C MET A 1 -6.64 29.50 24.28
N GLU A 2 -5.33 29.73 24.13
CA GLU A 2 -4.41 28.69 23.61
C GLU A 2 -4.18 27.50 24.56
N ASP A 3 -4.22 27.70 25.88
CA ASP A 3 -4.03 26.61 26.86
C ASP A 3 -5.24 25.68 26.99
N GLU A 4 -6.47 26.20 26.88
CA GLU A 4 -7.71 25.38 26.88
C GLU A 4 -7.84 24.51 25.63
N GLN A 5 -7.35 24.99 24.47
CA GLN A 5 -7.30 24.19 23.24
C GLN A 5 -6.26 23.06 23.32
N LYS A 6 -5.11 23.28 23.98
CA LYS A 6 -4.11 22.23 24.20
C LYS A 6 -4.58 21.13 25.16
N GLU A 7 -5.35 21.50 26.19
CA GLU A 7 -5.93 20.55 27.16
C GLU A 7 -6.96 19.62 26.48
N ASN A 8 -7.85 20.17 25.66
CA ASN A 8 -8.86 19.40 24.92
C ASN A 8 -8.24 18.42 23.92
N VAL A 9 -7.25 18.86 23.12
CA VAL A 9 -6.56 18.00 22.15
C VAL A 9 -5.81 16.86 22.84
N ARG A 10 -5.23 17.09 24.02
CA ARG A 10 -4.59 16.04 24.84
C ARG A 10 -5.60 15.02 25.36
N GLN A 11 -6.78 15.48 25.80
CA GLN A 11 -7.83 14.59 26.30
C GLN A 11 -8.43 13.73 25.18
N GLU A 12 -8.64 14.30 23.99
CA GLU A 12 -9.10 13.54 22.81
C GLU A 12 -8.09 12.49 22.36
N LYS A 13 -6.79 12.83 22.28
CA LYS A 13 -5.74 11.85 21.96
C LYS A 13 -5.67 10.73 22.98
N LYS A 14 -5.85 11.05 24.27
CA LYS A 14 -5.83 10.04 25.33
C LYS A 14 -7.04 9.11 25.26
N ARG A 15 -8.23 9.64 24.91
CA ARG A 15 -9.43 8.82 24.66
C ARG A 15 -9.26 7.88 23.48
N SER A 16 -8.83 8.42 22.33
CA SER A 16 -8.59 7.62 21.12
C SER A 16 -7.54 6.52 21.35
N ALA A 17 -6.50 6.81 22.14
CA ALA A 17 -5.50 5.82 22.51
C ALA A 17 -6.07 4.68 23.37
N ASP A 18 -6.91 5.01 24.35
CA ASP A 18 -7.55 4.03 25.22
C ASP A 18 -8.53 3.13 24.45
N GLU A 19 -9.27 3.71 23.50
CA GLU A 19 -10.15 2.97 22.59
C GLU A 19 -9.37 1.98 21.71
N ARG A 20 -8.22 2.42 21.15
CA ARG A 20 -7.34 1.55 20.37
C ARG A 20 -6.80 0.39 21.20
N VAL A 21 -6.33 0.67 22.43
CA VAL A 21 -5.80 -0.37 23.33
C VAL A 21 -6.86 -1.41 23.65
N LYS A 22 -8.07 -0.96 24.04
CA LYS A 22 -9.20 -1.85 24.31
C LYS A 22 -9.59 -2.66 23.08
N PHE A 23 -9.62 -2.03 21.91
CA PHE A 23 -9.93 -2.72 20.66
C PHE A 23 -8.95 -3.85 20.39
N VAL A 24 -7.64 -3.58 20.48
CA VAL A 24 -6.59 -4.59 20.21
C VAL A 24 -6.66 -5.75 21.21
N ILE A 25 -6.78 -5.47 22.52
CA ILE A 25 -6.90 -6.52 23.55
C ILE A 25 -8.17 -7.36 23.33
N SER A 26 -9.26 -6.76 22.85
CA SER A 26 -10.51 -7.49 22.58
C SER A 26 -10.47 -8.41 21.36
N GLN A 27 -9.47 -8.29 20.48
CA GLN A 27 -9.38 -9.13 19.26
C GLN A 27 -9.05 -10.60 19.57
N SER A 28 -8.33 -10.87 20.65
CA SER A 28 -7.91 -12.22 20.98
C SER A 28 -7.61 -12.38 22.46
N ASN A 29 -8.09 -13.46 23.05
CA ASN A 29 -7.81 -13.82 24.45
C ASN A 29 -6.33 -14.12 24.74
N LEU A 30 -5.51 -14.23 23.69
CA LEU A 30 -4.07 -14.41 23.81
C LEU A 30 -3.32 -13.09 24.02
N ILE A 31 -3.95 -11.94 23.75
CA ILE A 31 -3.34 -10.62 23.89
C ILE A 31 -3.62 -10.12 25.31
N VAL A 32 -2.56 -9.93 26.09
CA VAL A 32 -2.64 -9.50 27.50
C VAL A 32 -2.46 -8.00 27.64
N ASP A 33 -1.55 -7.43 26.86
CA ASP A 33 -1.22 -6.01 26.94
C ASP A 33 -0.90 -5.44 25.56
N TYR A 34 -1.18 -4.17 25.38
CA TYR A 34 -0.89 -3.41 24.17
C TYR A 34 -0.47 -1.99 24.52
N LYS A 35 0.73 -1.61 24.08
CA LYS A 35 1.27 -0.26 24.22
C LYS A 35 1.71 0.27 22.88
N PHE A 36 1.59 1.58 22.68
CA PHE A 36 2.07 2.23 21.46
C PHE A 36 2.44 3.68 21.73
N ASP A 37 3.21 4.26 20.82
CA ASP A 37 3.57 5.67 20.88
C ASP A 37 2.40 6.57 20.50
N VAL A 38 1.72 7.14 21.48
CA VAL A 38 0.60 8.09 21.27
C VAL A 38 1.08 9.44 20.70
N THR A 39 2.36 9.76 20.82
CA THR A 39 2.89 11.06 20.41
C THR A 39 3.36 11.05 18.97
N SER A 40 4.19 10.07 18.61
CA SER A 40 4.83 9.99 17.29
C SER A 40 4.44 8.77 16.47
N GLU A 41 3.66 7.83 17.03
CA GLU A 41 3.16 6.62 16.35
C GLU A 41 4.25 5.75 15.70
N ARG A 42 5.47 5.76 16.25
CA ARG A 42 6.64 5.08 15.65
C ARG A 42 6.82 3.64 16.07
N TRP A 43 6.21 3.23 17.17
CA TRP A 43 6.35 1.88 17.71
C TRP A 43 5.06 1.40 18.38
N CYS A 44 4.91 0.09 18.41
CA CYS A 44 3.93 -0.59 19.24
C CYS A 44 4.55 -1.85 19.87
N GLU A 45 4.08 -2.19 21.05
CA GLU A 45 4.44 -3.39 21.81
C GLU A 45 3.17 -4.17 22.09
N VAL A 46 3.18 -5.46 21.76
CA VAL A 46 2.06 -6.38 22.01
C VAL A 46 2.57 -7.52 22.87
N VAL A 47 1.89 -7.82 23.97
CA VAL A 47 2.25 -8.91 24.88
C VAL A 47 1.27 -10.06 24.70
N PHE A 48 1.80 -11.22 24.29
CA PHE A 48 1.01 -12.44 24.11
C PHE A 48 1.22 -13.41 25.27
N GLN A 49 0.14 -14.03 25.74
CA GLN A 49 0.17 -15.16 26.66
C GLN A 49 -0.30 -16.42 25.93
N LEU A 50 0.64 -17.34 25.71
CA LEU A 50 0.40 -18.57 24.96
C LEU A 50 0.45 -19.78 25.90
N PRO A 51 -0.57 -20.65 25.91
CA PRO A 51 -0.53 -21.90 26.68
C PRO A 51 0.37 -22.91 25.95
N LEU A 52 1.68 -22.84 26.21
CA LEU A 52 2.65 -23.78 25.62
C LEU A 52 2.60 -25.12 26.37
N GLY A 53 2.34 -26.20 25.65
CA GLY A 53 2.43 -27.56 26.19
C GLY A 53 3.87 -28.01 26.42
N ASN A 54 4.06 -29.05 27.23
CA ASN A 54 5.41 -29.56 27.55
C ASN A 54 6.13 -30.01 26.27
N LYS A 55 7.21 -29.28 25.91
CA LYS A 55 8.18 -29.51 24.82
C LYS A 55 7.96 -28.81 23.47
N SER A 56 7.04 -27.86 23.33
CA SER A 56 6.98 -27.02 22.14
C SER A 56 7.94 -25.83 22.25
N LYS A 57 9.06 -25.86 21.51
CA LYS A 57 9.86 -24.66 21.22
C LYS A 57 9.15 -23.89 20.10
N LEU A 58 8.62 -22.71 20.42
CA LEU A 58 7.98 -21.82 19.46
C LEU A 58 8.98 -20.74 19.06
N ASP A 59 9.37 -20.71 17.80
CA ASP A 59 10.16 -19.62 17.24
C ASP A 59 9.21 -18.49 16.80
N LEU A 60 8.93 -17.59 17.74
CA LEU A 60 8.07 -16.43 17.48
C LEU A 60 8.71 -15.46 16.49
N ALA A 61 10.04 -15.36 16.42
CA ALA A 61 10.70 -14.45 15.50
C ALA A 61 10.41 -14.86 14.05
N THR A 62 10.63 -16.13 13.71
CA THR A 62 10.34 -16.66 12.37
C THR A 62 8.85 -16.52 12.00
N ILE A 63 7.93 -16.69 12.95
CA ILE A 63 6.49 -16.53 12.69
C ILE A 63 6.17 -15.06 12.39
N VAL A 64 6.66 -14.14 13.23
CA VAL A 64 6.42 -12.71 13.04
C VAL A 64 7.03 -12.22 11.74
N GLU A 65 8.27 -12.61 11.40
CA GLU A 65 8.92 -12.24 10.13
C GLU A 65 8.07 -12.67 8.93
N LYS A 66 7.60 -13.93 8.91
CA LYS A 66 6.76 -14.45 7.82
C LYS A 66 5.40 -13.74 7.70
N GLU A 67 4.83 -13.30 8.82
CA GLU A 67 3.55 -12.58 8.79
C GLU A 67 3.75 -11.11 8.39
N VAL A 68 4.87 -10.48 8.80
CA VAL A 68 5.24 -9.13 8.37
C VAL A 68 5.44 -9.07 6.85
N GLU A 69 6.08 -10.08 6.25
CA GLU A 69 6.25 -10.15 4.79
C GLU A 69 4.93 -10.16 4.01
N LYS A 70 3.86 -10.70 4.60
CA LYS A 70 2.52 -10.76 3.99
C LYS A 70 1.61 -9.62 4.42
N PHE A 71 2.03 -8.82 5.40
CA PHE A 71 1.17 -7.80 5.99
C PHE A 71 1.07 -6.59 5.06
N ILE A 72 -0.11 -6.43 4.46
CA ILE A 72 -0.40 -5.34 3.53
C ILE A 72 -1.12 -4.22 4.27
N VAL A 73 -0.45 -3.07 4.41
CA VAL A 73 -1.07 -1.85 4.99
C VAL A 73 -2.02 -1.20 3.99
N HIS A 74 -1.57 -1.06 2.74
CA HIS A 74 -2.35 -0.49 1.66
C HIS A 74 -1.85 -1.07 0.33
N GLN A 75 -2.77 -1.51 -0.52
CA GLN A 75 -2.48 -2.03 -1.85
C GLN A 75 -3.60 -1.66 -2.80
N THR A 76 -3.23 -1.35 -4.04
CA THR A 76 -4.16 -1.32 -5.16
C THR A 76 -4.16 -2.69 -5.83
N PRO A 77 -5.30 -3.40 -5.91
CA PRO A 77 -5.35 -4.73 -6.50
C PRO A 77 -4.78 -4.74 -7.92
N GLY A 78 -4.00 -5.76 -8.28
CA GLY A 78 -3.39 -5.87 -9.61
C GLY A 78 -2.18 -4.97 -9.84
N ILE A 79 -1.77 -4.15 -8.86
CA ILE A 79 -0.52 -3.37 -8.90
C ILE A 79 0.39 -3.84 -7.77
N GLU A 80 1.54 -4.37 -8.13
CA GLU A 80 2.55 -4.89 -7.18
C GLU A 80 3.55 -3.80 -6.77
N ARG A 81 3.95 -2.96 -7.72
CA ARG A 81 4.93 -1.89 -7.50
C ARG A 81 4.62 -0.70 -8.39
N CYS A 82 4.92 0.50 -7.91
CA CYS A 82 4.84 1.74 -8.68
C CYS A 82 6.11 2.56 -8.45
N ILE A 83 6.72 3.08 -9.52
CA ILE A 83 7.92 3.92 -9.49
C ILE A 83 7.59 5.21 -10.23
N GLU A 84 7.87 6.35 -9.60
CA GLU A 84 7.81 7.66 -10.25
C GLU A 84 9.14 7.92 -10.96
N SER A 85 9.06 8.28 -12.24
CA SER A 85 10.19 8.72 -13.06
C SER A 85 9.88 10.08 -13.69
N GLU A 86 10.90 10.90 -13.92
CA GLU A 86 10.75 12.19 -14.58
C GLU A 86 11.54 12.18 -15.90
N GLU A 87 10.87 12.53 -16.99
CA GLU A 87 11.45 12.59 -18.33
C GLU A 87 11.11 13.93 -18.98
N VAL A 88 12.06 14.49 -19.74
CA VAL A 88 11.81 15.73 -20.48
C VAL A 88 11.23 15.35 -21.84
N VAL A 89 9.94 15.61 -22.02
CA VAL A 89 9.22 15.38 -23.28
C VAL A 89 8.93 16.73 -23.90
N ASN A 90 9.50 17.01 -25.09
CA ASN A 90 9.35 18.29 -25.79
C ASN A 90 9.71 19.52 -24.93
N ASP A 91 10.87 19.49 -24.27
CA ASP A 91 11.36 20.55 -23.35
C ASP A 91 10.48 20.79 -22.11
N VAL A 92 9.48 19.92 -21.85
CA VAL A 92 8.63 19.98 -20.66
C VAL A 92 8.96 18.81 -19.73
N PRO A 93 9.32 19.06 -18.46
CA PRO A 93 9.50 17.99 -17.47
C PRO A 93 8.16 17.32 -17.22
N THR A 94 8.09 16.04 -17.58
CA THR A 94 6.88 15.21 -17.49
C THR A 94 7.14 14.06 -16.53
N LYS A 95 6.22 13.87 -15.58
CA LYS A 95 6.29 12.79 -14.60
C LYS A 95 5.53 11.58 -15.13
N HIS A 96 6.16 10.42 -15.04
CA HIS A 96 5.62 9.15 -15.43
C HIS A 96 5.55 8.21 -14.22
N LEU A 97 4.47 7.44 -14.15
CA LEU A 97 4.36 6.35 -13.19
C LEU A 97 4.54 5.04 -13.93
N GLN A 98 5.54 4.27 -13.53
CA GLN A 98 5.80 2.93 -14.03
C GLN A 98 5.31 1.91 -13.02
N THR A 99 4.31 1.11 -13.40
CA THR A 99 3.73 0.09 -12.54
C THR A 99 4.15 -1.32 -12.95
N GLN A 100 4.42 -2.17 -11.96
CA GLN A 100 4.43 -3.63 -12.14
C GLN A 100 3.02 -4.14 -11.86
N GLY A 101 2.39 -4.73 -12.87
CA GLY A 101 0.97 -5.03 -12.88
C GLY A 101 0.12 -3.87 -13.41
N ILE A 102 -1.17 -4.15 -13.61
CA ILE A 102 -2.11 -3.21 -14.21
C ILE A 102 -3.52 -3.36 -13.62
N ASN A 103 -4.13 -2.21 -13.31
CA ASN A 103 -5.53 -2.11 -12.94
C ASN A 103 -6.11 -0.79 -13.46
N LEU A 104 -6.74 -0.85 -14.65
CA LEU A 104 -7.30 0.34 -15.29
C LEU A 104 -8.46 0.94 -14.50
N GLU A 105 -9.30 0.12 -13.85
CA GLU A 105 -10.39 0.61 -13.02
C GLU A 105 -9.88 1.46 -11.85
N ALA A 106 -8.78 1.03 -11.22
CA ALA A 106 -8.12 1.83 -10.20
C ALA A 106 -7.57 3.15 -10.75
N PHE A 107 -6.97 3.16 -11.94
CA PHE A 107 -6.49 4.38 -12.57
C PHE A 107 -7.62 5.34 -12.94
N PHE A 108 -8.75 4.83 -13.48
CA PHE A 108 -9.91 5.66 -13.80
C PHE A 108 -10.53 6.32 -12.58
N ARG A 109 -10.47 5.69 -11.39
CA ARG A 109 -10.90 6.31 -10.13
C ARG A 109 -10.01 7.48 -9.69
N HIS A 110 -8.79 7.56 -10.21
CA HIS A 110 -7.81 8.62 -9.96
C HIS A 110 -7.59 9.51 -11.19
N ALA A 111 -8.60 9.63 -12.08
CA ALA A 111 -8.54 10.47 -13.26
C ALA A 111 -8.44 11.98 -12.98
N ASP A 112 -8.61 12.39 -11.71
CA ASP A 112 -8.38 13.75 -11.24
C ASP A 112 -6.89 14.11 -11.15
N VAL A 113 -6.02 13.11 -10.96
CA VAL A 113 -4.57 13.29 -10.81
C VAL A 113 -3.75 12.57 -11.89
N LEU A 114 -4.32 11.58 -12.58
CA LEU A 114 -3.66 10.82 -13.65
C LEU A 114 -4.30 11.13 -15.00
N ASP A 115 -3.48 11.35 -16.03
CA ASP A 115 -3.96 11.39 -17.41
C ASP A 115 -4.25 9.97 -17.92
N VAL A 116 -5.51 9.58 -17.80
CA VAL A 116 -6.00 8.25 -18.21
C VAL A 116 -5.95 8.02 -19.72
N ASN A 117 -5.85 9.08 -20.54
CA ASN A 117 -5.79 8.94 -22.00
C ASN A 117 -4.37 8.62 -22.50
N ALA A 118 -3.37 8.87 -21.67
CA ALA A 118 -1.96 8.62 -21.97
C ALA A 118 -1.43 7.29 -21.40
N ILE A 119 -2.32 6.43 -20.87
CA ILE A 119 -1.93 5.14 -20.30
C ILE A 119 -1.42 4.21 -21.41
N TYR A 120 -0.19 3.73 -21.23
CA TYR A 120 0.41 2.69 -22.05
C TYR A 120 0.54 1.39 -21.24
N SER A 121 0.31 0.26 -21.90
CA SER A 121 0.56 -1.07 -21.33
C SER A 121 1.15 -2.00 -22.37
N ASN A 122 2.02 -2.89 -21.91
CA ASN A 122 2.54 -4.01 -22.68
C ASN A 122 1.55 -5.20 -22.76
N ASP A 123 0.45 -5.18 -22.01
CA ASP A 123 -0.61 -6.20 -22.10
C ASP A 123 -1.53 -5.91 -23.29
N LEU A 124 -1.26 -6.56 -24.41
CA LEU A 124 -2.02 -6.41 -25.65
C LEU A 124 -3.48 -6.83 -25.51
N ASN A 125 -3.76 -7.84 -24.67
CA ASN A 125 -5.12 -8.34 -24.48
C ASN A 125 -5.96 -7.28 -23.76
N LEU A 126 -5.40 -6.67 -22.72
CA LEU A 126 -6.02 -5.56 -22.02
C LEU A 126 -6.26 -4.36 -22.95
N ILE A 127 -5.24 -3.97 -23.75
CA ILE A 127 -5.38 -2.86 -24.70
C ILE A 127 -6.46 -3.15 -25.75
N LEU A 128 -6.52 -4.37 -26.27
CA LEU A 128 -7.54 -4.78 -27.24
C LEU A 128 -8.95 -4.67 -26.65
N HIS A 129 -9.14 -5.13 -25.41
CA HIS A 129 -10.45 -5.11 -24.75
C HIS A 129 -10.88 -3.70 -24.32
N GLN A 130 -9.96 -2.86 -23.87
CA GLN A 130 -10.30 -1.52 -23.37
C GLN A 130 -10.31 -0.43 -24.45
N TYR A 131 -9.31 -0.44 -25.34
CA TYR A 131 -9.07 0.62 -26.32
C TYR A 131 -9.32 0.18 -27.77
N GLY A 132 -9.58 -1.11 -28.00
CA GLY A 132 -9.92 -1.66 -29.31
C GLY A 132 -8.72 -2.04 -30.17
N VAL A 133 -9.04 -2.52 -31.38
CA VAL A 133 -8.07 -3.17 -32.28
C VAL A 133 -7.01 -2.21 -32.84
N GLU A 134 -7.36 -0.94 -33.06
CA GLU A 134 -6.40 0.05 -33.58
C GLU A 134 -5.32 0.38 -32.55
N ALA A 135 -5.71 0.62 -31.29
CA ALA A 135 -4.78 0.86 -30.19
C ALA A 135 -3.89 -0.37 -29.96
N CYS A 136 -4.47 -1.58 -30.02
CA CYS A 136 -3.72 -2.83 -29.91
C CYS A 136 -2.66 -2.96 -31.02
N SER A 137 -3.02 -2.64 -32.27
CA SER A 137 -2.07 -2.67 -33.39
C SER A 137 -0.89 -1.71 -33.20
N ARG A 138 -1.14 -0.51 -32.65
CA ARG A 138 -0.07 0.46 -32.34
C ARG A 138 0.82 -0.03 -31.20
N ALA A 139 0.21 -0.59 -30.15
CA ALA A 139 0.94 -1.17 -29.02
C ALA A 139 1.87 -2.32 -29.45
N ILE A 140 1.44 -3.19 -30.38
CA ILE A 140 2.28 -4.26 -30.93
C ILE A 140 3.56 -3.69 -31.55
N VAL A 141 3.45 -2.66 -32.40
CA VAL A 141 4.60 -2.06 -33.07
C VAL A 141 5.57 -1.47 -32.04
N GLN A 142 5.06 -0.82 -31.01
CA GLN A 142 5.87 -0.21 -29.95
C GLN A 142 6.60 -1.26 -29.10
N VAL A 143 5.91 -2.32 -28.67
CA VAL A 143 6.51 -3.43 -27.91
C VAL A 143 7.57 -4.15 -28.74
N CYS A 144 7.30 -4.45 -30.02
CA CYS A 144 8.27 -5.07 -30.90
C CYS A 144 9.51 -4.19 -31.09
N SER A 145 9.33 -2.88 -31.32
CA SER A 145 10.45 -1.95 -31.46
C SER A 145 11.33 -1.89 -30.21
N LEU A 146 10.73 -1.92 -29.01
CA LEU A 146 11.47 -1.98 -27.75
C LEU A 146 12.30 -3.25 -27.64
N PHE A 147 11.77 -4.39 -28.09
CA PHE A 147 12.47 -5.67 -28.02
C PHE A 147 13.67 -5.76 -28.98
N TYR A 148 13.64 -5.06 -30.12
CA TYR A 148 14.78 -5.02 -31.05
C TYR A 148 15.95 -4.14 -30.57
N PHE A 149 15.72 -3.26 -29.59
CA PHE A 149 16.74 -2.35 -29.04
C PHE A 149 17.39 -2.86 -27.75
N LEU A 150 16.92 -3.99 -27.21
CA LEU A 150 17.48 -4.71 -26.06
C LEU A 150 18.37 -5.87 -26.53
#